data_AF-A0A2D8NQ40-F1
#
_entry.id   AF-A0A2D8NQ40-F1
#
_cell.length_a   1.000
_cell.length_b   1.000
_cell.length_c   1.000
_cell.angle_alpha   90.00
_cell.angle_beta   90.00
_cell.angle_gamma   90.00
#
_symmetry.space_group_name_H-M   'P 1'
#
loop_
_entity.id
_entity.type
_entity.pdbx_description
1 polymer ?
#
loop_
_entity_poly.entity_id
_entity_poly.type
_entity_poly.pdbx_seq_one_letter_code
_entity_poly.pdbx_strand_id
1 'polypeptide(L)'
;MHPVHPQGRRLASAALTSAGSVTRRLLPSTPASSSPSQPWQPPASRLHPQRTHCYHWCTMLATTSEPRLHPRTLERRKASTNGMLRSYDRQMQQIDLVERFLVDRFPGAAVAVVAGSTARGNRTRTSDIDLLLIGDHMLAAHASSLAATFAFEGETFEVFAYSSDGFEQWARKCLGDYRPVILNMLLEGIPVRGAAEVAPLRAEWRTIYDEGPVVSPHEMELRRYAITDLIDDLRDATDPLEQRVVAFALFERIAELMLLSERRWIGAGKYLPRRLRGLSGARADALTHPLVDGDVLAFADRAEEELDRAGGRVQAGFVR
;
A
#
# COMPACT_ATOMS: atom_id res chain seq x y z
N MET A 1 46.07 27.11 -26.69
CA MET A 1 46.93 27.78 -27.69
C MET A 1 47.65 26.71 -28.51
N HIS A 2 47.42 26.74 -29.82
CA HIS A 2 47.87 25.95 -31.00
C HIS A 2 49.17 25.09 -30.93
N PRO A 3 49.46 24.22 -31.94
CA PRO A 3 48.66 23.11 -32.53
C PRO A 3 49.56 21.91 -32.97
N VAL A 4 49.01 20.74 -33.34
CA VAL A 4 49.68 19.85 -34.33
C VAL A 4 48.63 19.10 -35.17
N HIS A 5 48.68 19.31 -36.49
CA HIS A 5 48.12 18.49 -37.57
C HIS A 5 49.18 17.46 -38.00
N PRO A 6 48.83 16.29 -38.61
CA PRO A 6 48.46 16.22 -40.04
C PRO A 6 47.34 15.17 -40.34
N GLN A 7 46.43 15.35 -41.30
CA GLN A 7 46.52 15.04 -42.75
C GLN A 7 47.22 13.69 -43.06
N GLY A 8 46.69 12.72 -43.82
CA GLY A 8 45.49 12.58 -44.65
C GLY A 8 45.65 11.39 -45.63
N ARG A 9 44.53 10.95 -46.24
CA ARG A 9 44.30 10.21 -47.52
C ARG A 9 43.28 9.07 -47.34
N ARG A 10 42.05 9.11 -47.90
CA ARG A 10 41.60 8.86 -49.31
C ARG A 10 41.88 7.39 -49.73
N LEU A 11 40.95 6.52 -50.20
CA LEU A 11 39.80 6.63 -51.12
C LEU A 11 38.95 5.32 -51.16
N ALA A 12 37.71 5.43 -51.69
CA ALA A 12 36.89 4.49 -52.48
C ALA A 12 36.44 3.13 -51.85
N SER A 13 35.14 2.85 -51.67
CA SER A 13 34.06 2.55 -52.65
C SER A 13 34.24 1.23 -53.40
N ALA A 14 33.41 0.22 -53.07
CA ALA A 14 32.83 -0.74 -54.01
C ALA A 14 31.75 -1.60 -53.32
N ALA A 15 30.54 -1.58 -53.90
CA ALA A 15 29.49 -2.55 -53.67
C ALA A 15 29.83 -3.89 -54.33
N LEU A 16 29.34 -5.00 -53.78
CA LEU A 16 29.08 -6.24 -54.51
C LEU A 16 28.02 -7.07 -53.78
N THR A 17 26.95 -7.32 -54.52
CA THR A 17 25.84 -8.26 -54.32
C THR A 17 26.30 -9.72 -54.28
N SER A 18 25.67 -10.54 -53.44
CA SER A 18 25.40 -11.95 -53.79
C SER A 18 24.17 -12.50 -53.07
N ALA A 19 23.24 -13.00 -53.86
CA ALA A 19 22.07 -13.76 -53.47
C ALA A 19 22.44 -15.16 -52.96
N GLY A 20 21.65 -15.70 -52.03
CA GLY A 20 21.77 -17.07 -51.53
C GLY A 20 20.44 -17.55 -50.95
N SER A 21 19.62 -18.14 -51.81
CA SER A 21 18.34 -18.79 -51.50
C SER A 21 18.52 -20.02 -50.62
N VAL A 22 17.76 -20.14 -49.53
CA VAL A 22 17.57 -21.41 -48.82
C VAL A 22 16.09 -21.77 -48.81
N THR A 23 15.77 -22.76 -49.63
CA THR A 23 14.49 -23.45 -49.75
C THR A 23 14.35 -24.48 -48.63
N ARG A 24 13.37 -24.31 -47.73
CA ARG A 24 12.96 -25.36 -46.79
C ARG A 24 11.70 -26.04 -47.34
N ARG A 25 11.86 -27.26 -47.88
CA ARG A 25 10.77 -28.16 -48.28
C ARG A 25 9.96 -28.57 -47.05
N LEU A 26 8.66 -28.33 -47.11
CA LEU A 26 7.65 -28.99 -46.30
C LEU A 26 7.13 -30.22 -47.08
N LEU A 27 6.97 -31.33 -46.37
CA LEU A 27 6.31 -32.56 -46.81
C LEU A 27 5.23 -32.93 -45.75
N PRO A 28 4.27 -33.80 -46.07
CA PRO A 28 2.86 -33.39 -46.12
C PRO A 28 2.02 -33.82 -44.91
N SER A 29 0.90 -33.13 -44.77
CA SER A 29 -0.18 -33.34 -43.81
C SER A 29 -1.24 -34.32 -44.31
N THR A 30 -1.76 -35.18 -43.41
CA THR A 30 -3.18 -35.53 -43.13
C THR A 30 -3.26 -36.86 -42.32
N PRO A 31 -4.41 -37.24 -41.70
CA PRO A 31 -5.14 -36.55 -40.63
C PRO A 31 -5.52 -37.49 -39.46
N ALA A 32 -5.87 -36.95 -38.26
CA ALA A 32 -6.72 -37.69 -37.32
C ALA A 32 -7.43 -36.76 -36.31
N SER A 33 -8.71 -37.04 -36.13
CA SER A 33 -9.74 -36.43 -35.29
C SER A 33 -9.48 -36.46 -33.79
N SER A 34 -9.94 -35.44 -33.04
CA SER A 34 -11.07 -35.54 -32.09
C SER A 34 -11.14 -34.33 -31.12
N SER A 35 -12.33 -33.72 -31.08
CA SER A 35 -13.00 -32.95 -30.03
C SER A 35 -12.20 -32.03 -29.08
N PRO A 36 -12.42 -30.69 -29.10
CA PRO A 36 -12.00 -29.82 -28.01
C PRO A 36 -12.99 -29.85 -26.85
N SER A 37 -12.44 -30.12 -25.67
CA SER A 37 -13.03 -29.98 -24.34
C SER A 37 -13.54 -28.55 -24.10
N GLN A 38 -14.76 -28.45 -23.59
CA GLN A 38 -15.35 -27.19 -23.14
C GLN A 38 -14.60 -26.62 -21.93
N PRO A 39 -14.33 -25.31 -21.87
CA PRO A 39 -13.89 -24.66 -20.65
C PRO A 39 -15.05 -24.49 -19.66
N TRP A 40 -14.78 -24.89 -18.42
CA TRP A 40 -15.64 -24.78 -17.25
C TRP A 40 -16.03 -23.31 -16.98
N GLN A 41 -17.33 -23.03 -16.84
CA GLN A 41 -17.88 -21.73 -16.44
C GLN A 41 -18.29 -21.76 -14.95
N PRO A 42 -17.89 -20.76 -14.14
CA PRO A 42 -18.39 -20.64 -12.77
C PRO A 42 -19.83 -20.08 -12.73
N PRO A 43 -20.65 -20.44 -11.72
CA PRO A 43 -22.03 -20.01 -11.64
C PRO A 43 -22.17 -18.52 -11.29
N ALA A 44 -23.04 -17.84 -12.03
CA ALA A 44 -23.44 -16.47 -11.80
C ALA A 44 -24.15 -16.31 -10.44
N SER A 45 -23.57 -15.50 -9.55
CA SER A 45 -24.22 -15.05 -8.33
C SER A 45 -24.52 -13.55 -8.42
N ARG A 46 -25.77 -13.22 -8.09
CA ARG A 46 -26.42 -11.93 -8.30
C ARG A 46 -25.85 -10.87 -7.38
N LEU A 47 -25.39 -9.75 -7.95
CA LEU A 47 -25.03 -8.54 -7.23
C LEU A 47 -26.31 -7.83 -6.73
N HIS A 48 -26.45 -7.66 -5.42
CA HIS A 48 -27.34 -6.67 -4.82
C HIS A 48 -26.50 -5.52 -4.24
N PRO A 49 -26.74 -4.26 -4.62
CA PRO A 49 -26.02 -3.12 -4.07
C PRO A 49 -26.64 -2.71 -2.72
N GLN A 50 -25.88 -2.80 -1.62
CA GLN A 50 -26.26 -2.26 -0.32
C GLN A 50 -25.62 -0.89 -0.12
N ARG A 51 -26.49 0.07 0.21
CA ARG A 51 -26.27 1.51 0.34
C ARG A 51 -25.40 1.85 1.55
N THR A 52 -24.46 2.77 1.38
CA THR A 52 -23.74 3.45 2.45
C THR A 52 -24.59 4.60 3.01
N HIS A 53 -25.03 4.49 4.26
CA HIS A 53 -25.66 5.60 4.99
C HIS A 53 -24.63 6.39 5.81
N CYS A 54 -24.66 7.70 5.62
CA CYS A 54 -24.00 8.76 6.38
C CYS A 54 -24.32 8.74 7.88
N TYR A 55 -23.36 9.15 8.71
CA TYR A 55 -23.65 9.79 9.99
C TYR A 55 -22.78 11.03 10.23
N HIS A 56 -23.50 12.13 10.47
CA HIS A 56 -23.10 13.36 11.13
C HIS A 56 -22.79 13.12 12.62
N TRP A 57 -21.82 13.86 13.20
CA TRP A 57 -21.94 14.27 14.59
C TRP A 57 -21.45 15.71 14.79
N CYS A 58 -22.28 16.47 15.49
CA CYS A 58 -22.25 17.91 15.70
C CYS A 58 -21.33 18.31 16.87
N THR A 59 -20.58 19.39 16.70
CA THR A 59 -19.74 20.02 17.72
C THR A 59 -20.61 20.85 18.67
N MET A 60 -20.47 20.67 19.99
CA MET A 60 -20.87 21.68 20.98
C MET A 60 -19.70 21.98 21.92
N LEU A 61 -19.35 23.27 21.98
CA LEU A 61 -18.49 23.90 22.97
C LEU A 61 -19.28 24.09 24.27
N ALA A 62 -18.64 23.81 25.41
CA ALA A 62 -19.03 24.39 26.69
C ALA A 62 -17.77 24.64 27.53
N THR A 63 -17.73 25.85 28.09
CA THR A 63 -16.66 26.48 28.85
C THR A 63 -16.49 25.91 30.25
N THR A 64 -15.32 26.23 30.82
CA THR A 64 -14.70 25.75 32.05
C THR A 64 -15.34 26.27 33.35
N SER A 65 -15.50 25.38 34.33
CA SER A 65 -15.32 25.68 35.77
C SER A 65 -15.23 24.38 36.60
N GLU A 66 -14.26 24.30 37.51
CA GLU A 66 -13.85 23.14 38.33
C GLU A 66 -14.45 23.20 39.77
N PRO A 67 -14.28 22.19 40.67
CA PRO A 67 -15.23 21.09 40.81
C PRO A 67 -15.94 21.01 42.18
N ARG A 68 -17.08 20.30 42.22
CA ARG A 68 -17.64 19.67 43.43
C ARG A 68 -17.89 18.19 43.16
N LEU A 69 -17.31 17.32 43.97
CA LEU A 69 -17.40 15.85 43.85
C LEU A 69 -18.85 15.39 44.10
N HIS A 70 -19.56 15.06 43.01
CA HIS A 70 -20.89 14.45 43.02
C HIS A 70 -20.84 13.00 42.49
N PRO A 71 -21.83 12.13 42.83
CA PRO A 71 -21.86 10.67 42.59
C PRO A 71 -21.64 10.19 41.13
N ARG A 72 -21.67 11.09 40.15
CA ARG A 72 -21.47 10.80 38.72
C ARG A 72 -20.08 10.24 38.40
N THR A 73 -19.06 10.44 39.26
CA THR A 73 -17.70 9.89 39.07
C THR A 73 -17.63 8.36 39.25
N LEU A 74 -18.48 7.78 40.09
CA LEU A 74 -18.54 6.31 40.27
C LEU A 74 -19.23 5.61 39.09
N GLU A 75 -20.29 6.20 38.54
CA GLU A 75 -20.95 5.69 37.33
C GLU A 75 -20.08 5.83 36.09
N ARG A 76 -19.34 6.93 35.93
CA ARG A 76 -18.36 7.09 34.84
C ARG A 76 -17.21 6.08 34.95
N ARG A 77 -16.72 5.81 36.17
CA ARG A 77 -15.71 4.76 36.42
C ARG A 77 -16.26 3.37 36.14
N LYS A 78 -17.47 3.04 36.61
CA LYS A 78 -18.13 1.75 36.31
C LYS A 78 -18.43 1.57 34.82
N ALA A 79 -18.87 2.61 34.11
CA ALA A 79 -19.08 2.57 32.66
C ALA A 79 -17.76 2.41 31.89
N SER A 80 -16.68 3.06 32.35
CA SER A 80 -15.33 2.91 31.80
C SER A 80 -14.78 1.49 32.03
N THR A 81 -14.97 0.92 33.21
CA THR A 81 -14.56 -0.46 33.54
C THR A 81 -15.38 -1.49 32.77
N ASN A 82 -16.70 -1.28 32.63
CA ASN A 82 -17.58 -2.16 31.87
C ASN A 82 -17.28 -2.10 30.35
N GLY A 83 -16.89 -0.92 29.84
CA GLY A 83 -16.38 -0.76 28.48
C GLY A 83 -15.07 -1.51 28.25
N MET A 84 -14.15 -1.44 29.21
CA MET A 84 -12.85 -2.12 29.17
C MET A 84 -12.98 -3.65 29.23
N LEU A 85 -13.86 -4.16 30.09
CA LEU A 85 -14.15 -5.60 30.18
C LEU A 85 -14.79 -6.13 28.88
N ARG A 86 -15.75 -5.41 28.31
CA ARG A 86 -16.36 -5.77 27.02
C ARG A 86 -15.37 -5.75 25.85
N SER A 87 -14.41 -4.82 25.85
CA SER A 87 -13.35 -4.82 24.84
C SER A 87 -12.40 -6.00 25.00
N TYR A 88 -12.08 -6.35 26.25
CA TYR A 88 -11.23 -7.49 26.56
C TYR A 88 -11.88 -8.81 26.14
N ASP A 89 -13.15 -9.02 26.48
CA ASP A 89 -13.91 -10.23 26.10
C ASP A 89 -13.95 -10.41 24.58
N ARG A 90 -14.18 -9.31 23.84
CA ARG A 90 -14.19 -9.34 22.37
C ARG A 90 -12.82 -9.68 21.79
N GLN A 91 -11.76 -9.14 22.39
CA GLN A 91 -10.39 -9.43 21.97
C GLN A 91 -10.03 -10.90 22.21
N MET A 92 -10.40 -11.46 23.36
CA MET A 92 -10.16 -12.88 23.67
C MET A 92 -10.94 -13.80 22.74
N GLN A 93 -12.23 -13.55 22.50
CA GLN A 93 -13.03 -14.30 21.53
C GLN A 93 -12.41 -14.29 20.13
N GLN A 94 -11.81 -13.17 19.74
CA GLN A 94 -11.16 -13.08 18.45
C GLN A 94 -9.87 -13.90 18.41
N ILE A 95 -9.02 -13.84 19.44
CA ILE A 95 -7.81 -14.64 19.52
C ILE A 95 -8.17 -16.13 19.42
N ASP A 96 -9.23 -16.56 20.12
CA ASP A 96 -9.73 -17.94 20.06
C ASP A 96 -10.23 -18.32 18.65
N LEU A 97 -10.91 -17.41 17.95
CA LEU A 97 -11.32 -17.63 16.56
C LEU A 97 -10.12 -17.76 15.63
N VAL A 98 -9.12 -16.88 15.76
CA VAL A 98 -7.90 -16.92 14.95
C VAL A 98 -7.15 -18.23 15.21
N GLU A 99 -7.01 -18.64 16.46
CA GLU A 99 -6.31 -19.88 16.79
C GLU A 99 -7.01 -21.10 16.19
N ARG A 100 -8.35 -21.17 16.23
CA ARG A 100 -9.11 -22.25 15.57
C ARG A 100 -8.96 -22.22 14.05
N PHE A 101 -8.96 -21.04 13.43
CA PHE A 101 -8.67 -20.88 12.00
C PHE A 101 -7.25 -21.39 11.66
N LEU A 102 -6.25 -21.05 12.47
CA LEU A 102 -4.87 -21.49 12.27
C LEU A 102 -4.74 -23.01 12.39
N VAL A 103 -5.37 -23.64 13.38
CA VAL A 103 -5.36 -25.10 13.52
C VAL A 103 -5.97 -25.79 12.29
N ASP A 104 -7.06 -25.23 11.76
CA ASP A 104 -7.82 -25.80 10.63
C ASP A 104 -7.20 -25.55 9.25
N ARG A 105 -6.52 -24.41 9.05
CA ARG A 105 -5.99 -24.00 7.72
C ARG A 105 -4.47 -23.93 7.64
N PHE A 106 -3.80 -23.57 8.73
CA PHE A 106 -2.35 -23.34 8.77
C PHE A 106 -1.70 -23.95 10.03
N PRO A 107 -1.84 -25.27 10.27
CA PRO A 107 -1.33 -25.89 11.50
C PRO A 107 0.20 -25.77 11.64
N GLY A 108 0.93 -25.64 10.51
CA GLY A 108 2.38 -25.44 10.48
C GLY A 108 2.86 -23.99 10.67
N ALA A 109 1.96 -23.02 10.92
CA ALA A 109 2.36 -21.64 11.16
C ALA A 109 3.08 -21.52 12.51
N ALA A 110 4.36 -21.16 12.48
CA ALA A 110 5.18 -20.95 13.67
C ALA A 110 4.86 -19.59 14.32
N VAL A 111 4.65 -18.57 13.49
CA VAL A 111 4.28 -17.22 13.91
C VAL A 111 2.96 -16.84 13.27
N ALA A 112 2.09 -16.22 14.06
CA ALA A 112 0.88 -15.57 13.57
C ALA A 112 0.69 -14.21 14.25
N VAL A 113 0.52 -13.16 13.43
CA VAL A 113 0.33 -11.80 13.88
C VAL A 113 -0.95 -11.23 13.27
N VAL A 114 -1.89 -10.82 14.11
CA VAL A 114 -3.09 -10.10 13.70
C VAL A 114 -2.73 -8.63 13.48
N ALA A 115 -3.10 -8.08 12.32
CA ALA A 115 -2.85 -6.69 11.96
C ALA A 115 -4.16 -5.93 11.69
N GLY A 116 -4.05 -4.79 11.01
CA GLY A 116 -5.22 -4.06 10.51
C GLY A 116 -5.94 -3.18 11.53
N SER A 117 -7.17 -2.76 11.19
CA SER A 117 -8.10 -2.07 12.11
C SER A 117 -8.39 -2.90 13.37
N THR A 118 -8.17 -4.20 13.27
CA THR A 118 -8.48 -5.19 14.28
C THR A 118 -7.46 -5.20 15.42
N ALA A 119 -6.16 -5.10 15.11
CA ALA A 119 -5.11 -4.93 16.13
C ALA A 119 -5.23 -3.61 16.92
N ARG A 120 -5.93 -2.61 16.40
CA ARG A 120 -6.07 -1.27 17.00
C ARG A 120 -7.41 -1.04 17.71
N GLY A 121 -8.19 -2.08 17.97
CA GLY A 121 -9.46 -2.00 18.71
C GLY A 121 -10.61 -1.26 18.00
N ASN A 122 -10.40 -0.81 16.75
CA ASN A 122 -11.36 -0.02 15.97
C ASN A 122 -12.07 -0.87 14.91
N ARG A 123 -12.35 -2.14 15.22
CA ARG A 123 -13.00 -3.07 14.29
C ARG A 123 -14.44 -2.62 14.01
N THR A 124 -14.76 -2.40 12.73
CA THR A 124 -16.15 -2.32 12.27
C THR A 124 -16.68 -3.72 11.95
N ARG A 125 -18.00 -3.93 11.94
CA ARG A 125 -18.63 -5.24 11.66
C ARG A 125 -18.23 -5.85 10.29
N THR A 126 -17.68 -5.04 9.40
CA THR A 126 -17.24 -5.41 8.05
C THR A 126 -15.71 -5.38 7.89
N SER A 127 -14.94 -5.25 8.97
CA SER A 127 -13.48 -5.27 8.89
C SER A 127 -12.99 -6.71 8.84
N ASP A 128 -12.28 -7.03 7.77
CA ASP A 128 -11.55 -8.30 7.61
C ASP A 128 -10.47 -8.44 8.71
N ILE A 129 -10.13 -9.68 9.04
CA ILE A 129 -9.03 -10.01 9.94
C ILE A 129 -7.77 -10.18 9.10
N ASP A 130 -6.91 -9.15 9.10
CA ASP A 130 -5.60 -9.21 8.44
C ASP A 130 -4.65 -10.09 9.27
N LEU A 131 -4.12 -11.17 8.69
CA LEU A 131 -3.19 -12.10 9.32
C LEU A 131 -1.86 -12.15 8.57
N LEU A 132 -0.77 -11.97 9.30
CA LEU A 132 0.58 -12.30 8.85
C LEU A 132 0.99 -13.64 9.46
N LEU A 133 1.32 -14.62 8.63
CA LEU A 133 1.80 -15.93 9.05
C LEU A 133 3.24 -16.15 8.56
N ILE A 134 4.10 -16.72 9.41
CA ILE A 134 5.47 -17.10 9.04
C ILE A 134 5.74 -18.53 9.52
N GLY A 135 6.29 -19.38 8.63
CA GLY A 135 6.66 -20.76 8.94
C GLY A 135 6.98 -21.61 7.70
N ASP A 136 7.93 -22.55 7.82
CA ASP A 136 8.50 -23.27 6.67
C ASP A 136 7.70 -24.50 6.21
N HIS A 137 6.65 -24.88 6.93
CA HIS A 137 5.85 -26.09 6.66
C HIS A 137 4.34 -25.84 6.66
N MET A 138 3.91 -24.63 6.29
CA MET A 138 2.48 -24.25 6.26
C MET A 138 1.92 -24.01 4.86
N LEU A 139 2.77 -24.03 3.83
CA LEU A 139 2.38 -23.78 2.43
C LEU A 139 2.54 -25.05 1.59
N ALA A 140 1.92 -25.06 0.40
CA ALA A 140 2.09 -26.14 -0.57
C ALA A 140 3.58 -26.34 -0.92
N ALA A 141 3.95 -27.57 -1.30
CA ALA A 141 5.33 -27.87 -1.69
C ALA A 141 5.80 -26.89 -2.78
N HIS A 142 6.96 -26.26 -2.52
CA HIS A 142 7.60 -25.22 -3.35
C HIS A 142 7.02 -23.80 -3.31
N ALA A 143 5.95 -23.54 -2.55
CA ALA A 143 5.44 -22.18 -2.36
C ALA A 143 6.15 -21.48 -1.19
N SER A 144 6.70 -20.28 -1.43
CA SER A 144 7.33 -19.43 -0.40
C SER A 144 6.42 -18.31 0.12
N SER A 145 5.29 -18.06 -0.55
CA SER A 145 4.33 -17.05 -0.15
C SER A 145 2.91 -17.39 -0.60
N LEU A 146 1.91 -16.92 0.15
CA LEU A 146 0.48 -16.97 -0.16
C LEU A 146 -0.18 -15.67 0.30
N ALA A 147 -0.95 -15.05 -0.58
CA ALA A 147 -1.89 -13.98 -0.24
C ALA A 147 -3.30 -14.43 -0.65
N ALA A 148 -4.18 -14.65 0.31
CA ALA A 148 -5.51 -15.21 0.04
C ALA A 148 -6.56 -14.81 1.09
N THR A 149 -7.79 -14.65 0.62
CA THR A 149 -8.98 -14.42 1.44
C THR A 149 -9.64 -15.74 1.81
N PHE A 150 -9.99 -15.93 3.08
CA PHE A 150 -10.71 -17.09 3.57
C PHE A 150 -11.98 -16.67 4.31
N ALA A 151 -13.06 -17.44 4.12
CA ALA A 151 -14.22 -17.39 4.99
C ALA A 151 -14.11 -18.49 6.06
N PHE A 152 -14.25 -18.13 7.33
CA PHE A 152 -14.21 -19.08 8.44
C PHE A 152 -15.16 -18.63 9.55
N GLU A 153 -16.11 -19.50 9.91
CA GLU A 153 -17.09 -19.28 10.99
C GLU A 153 -17.82 -17.92 10.95
N GLY A 154 -18.20 -17.48 9.75
CA GLY A 154 -18.92 -16.22 9.54
C GLY A 154 -18.04 -14.98 9.49
N GLU A 155 -16.72 -15.15 9.53
CA GLU A 155 -15.72 -14.07 9.46
C GLU A 155 -14.83 -14.21 8.22
N THR A 156 -14.29 -13.07 7.77
CA THR A 156 -13.36 -13.00 6.62
C THR A 156 -11.94 -12.76 7.11
N PHE A 157 -11.02 -13.57 6.60
CA PHE A 157 -9.59 -13.51 6.88
C PHE A 157 -8.81 -13.13 5.64
N GLU A 158 -8.05 -12.05 5.70
CA GLU A 158 -7.05 -11.68 4.69
C GLU A 158 -5.69 -12.21 5.16
N VAL A 159 -5.21 -13.30 4.55
CA VAL A 159 -4.00 -14.02 4.99
C VAL A 159 -2.84 -13.69 4.08
N PHE A 160 -1.73 -13.26 4.70
CA PHE A 160 -0.41 -13.09 4.10
C PHE A 160 0.54 -14.08 4.78
N ALA A 161 0.81 -15.21 4.14
CA ALA A 161 1.57 -16.31 4.71
C ALA A 161 2.88 -16.51 3.94
N TYR A 162 3.99 -16.69 4.65
CA TYR A 162 5.32 -16.79 4.06
C TYR A 162 6.19 -17.86 4.73
N SER A 163 6.99 -18.59 3.96
CA SER A 163 8.15 -19.26 4.56
C SER A 163 9.11 -18.22 5.15
N SER A 164 10.06 -18.63 5.99
CA SER A 164 11.04 -17.72 6.60
C SER A 164 11.81 -16.93 5.52
N ASP A 165 12.36 -17.65 4.53
CA ASP A 165 13.07 -17.06 3.39
C ASP A 165 12.15 -16.22 2.50
N GLY A 166 10.89 -16.65 2.34
CA GLY A 166 9.88 -15.94 1.57
C GLY A 166 9.54 -14.60 2.20
N PHE A 167 9.43 -14.55 3.53
CA PHE A 167 9.14 -13.34 4.28
C PHE A 167 10.27 -12.32 4.11
N GLU A 168 11.53 -12.75 4.25
CA GLU A 168 12.67 -11.86 4.08
C GLU A 168 12.70 -11.24 2.68
N GLN A 169 12.56 -12.05 1.63
CA GLN A 169 12.57 -11.59 0.25
C GLN A 169 11.46 -10.57 -0.01
N TRP A 170 10.23 -10.89 0.44
CA TRP A 170 9.10 -9.98 0.29
C TRP A 170 9.25 -8.71 1.11
N ALA A 171 9.78 -8.79 2.33
CA ALA A 171 10.00 -7.62 3.18
C ALA A 171 10.99 -6.65 2.54
N ARG A 172 12.11 -7.15 2.01
CA ARG A 172 13.10 -6.35 1.27
C ARG A 172 12.50 -5.73 0.01
N LYS A 173 11.70 -6.49 -0.74
CA LYS A 173 10.97 -5.95 -1.89
C LYS A 173 10.05 -4.81 -1.49
N CYS A 174 9.26 -4.99 -0.43
CA CYS A 174 8.35 -3.96 0.07
C CYS A 174 9.08 -2.70 0.57
N LEU A 175 10.28 -2.83 1.14
CA LEU A 175 11.14 -1.70 1.46
C LEU A 175 11.61 -0.97 0.19
N GLY A 176 12.01 -1.71 -0.84
CA GLY A 176 12.38 -1.15 -2.15
C GLY A 176 11.22 -0.44 -2.86
N ASP A 177 10.00 -0.93 -2.69
CA ASP A 177 8.77 -0.28 -3.18
C ASP A 177 8.31 0.87 -2.27
N TYR A 178 9.06 1.19 -1.21
CA TYR A 178 8.75 2.17 -0.16
C TYR A 178 7.46 1.90 0.63
N ARG A 179 6.88 0.71 0.48
CA ARG A 179 5.57 0.27 1.00
C ARG A 179 5.71 -0.98 1.86
N PRO A 180 6.28 -0.89 3.07
CA PRO A 180 6.57 -2.02 3.95
C PRO A 180 5.32 -2.57 4.68
N VAL A 181 4.27 -2.95 3.95
CA VAL A 181 2.96 -3.37 4.52
C VAL A 181 3.11 -4.54 5.49
N ILE A 182 3.74 -5.64 5.05
CA ILE A 182 3.93 -6.84 5.88
C ILE A 182 4.87 -6.59 7.07
N LEU A 183 5.82 -5.67 6.95
CA LEU A 183 6.63 -5.23 8.08
C LEU A 183 5.79 -4.45 9.07
N ASN A 184 4.92 -3.51 8.64
CA ASN A 184 4.00 -2.85 9.56
C ASN A 184 3.13 -3.86 10.30
N MET A 185 2.67 -4.92 9.63
CA MET A 185 1.91 -6.00 10.28
C MET A 185 2.76 -6.69 11.35
N LEU A 186 3.98 -7.12 11.03
CA LEU A 186 4.90 -7.73 11.99
C LEU A 186 5.18 -6.80 13.18
N LEU A 187 5.46 -5.54 12.90
CA LEU A 187 6.00 -4.53 13.81
C LEU A 187 4.93 -3.91 14.72
N GLU A 188 3.71 -3.72 14.23
CA GLU A 188 2.62 -3.05 14.97
C GLU A 188 1.48 -4.00 15.37
N GLY A 189 1.41 -5.19 14.77
CA GLY A 189 0.33 -6.14 15.02
C GLY A 189 0.38 -6.77 16.41
N ILE A 190 -0.59 -7.64 16.70
CA ILE A 190 -0.67 -8.40 17.94
C ILE A 190 -0.27 -9.85 17.63
N PRO A 191 0.82 -10.37 18.22
CA PRO A 191 1.16 -11.77 18.07
C PRO A 191 0.09 -12.62 18.77
N VAL A 192 -0.48 -13.56 18.04
CA VAL A 192 -1.46 -14.53 18.56
C VAL A 192 -0.88 -15.95 18.61
N ARG A 193 0.23 -16.19 17.89
CA ARG A 193 1.04 -17.41 17.97
C ARG A 193 2.51 -17.05 17.81
N GLY A 194 3.39 -17.77 18.51
CA GLY A 194 4.85 -17.62 18.38
C GLY A 194 5.39 -16.30 18.94
N ALA A 195 4.91 -15.85 20.09
CA ALA A 195 5.31 -14.56 20.66
C ALA A 195 6.82 -14.46 20.96
N ALA A 196 7.45 -15.59 21.33
CA ALA A 196 8.88 -15.65 21.59
C ALA A 196 9.70 -15.52 20.28
N GLU A 197 9.18 -16.06 19.19
CA GLU A 197 9.76 -16.03 17.84
C GLU A 197 9.54 -14.67 17.16
N VAL A 198 8.44 -13.99 17.46
CA VAL A 198 8.14 -12.64 16.96
C VAL A 198 9.09 -11.59 17.54
N ALA A 199 9.50 -11.72 18.80
CA ALA A 199 10.36 -10.73 19.46
C ALA A 199 11.71 -10.47 18.73
N PRO A 200 12.53 -11.48 18.40
CA PRO A 200 13.78 -11.26 17.66
C PRO A 200 13.52 -10.75 16.23
N LEU A 201 12.51 -11.28 15.53
CA LEU A 201 12.13 -10.78 14.20
C LEU A 201 11.77 -9.28 14.24
N ARG A 202 11.00 -8.86 15.25
CA ARG A 202 10.69 -7.43 15.45
C ARG A 202 11.93 -6.61 15.69
N ALA A 203 12.86 -7.07 16.52
CA ALA A 203 14.08 -6.32 16.83
C ALA A 203 14.95 -6.12 15.57
N GLU A 204 15.13 -7.18 14.78
CA GLU A 204 15.86 -7.14 13.52
C GLU A 204 15.22 -6.15 12.54
N TRP A 205 13.95 -6.37 12.20
CA TRP A 205 13.27 -5.57 11.19
C TRP A 205 12.96 -4.14 11.64
N ARG A 206 12.86 -3.88 12.95
CA ARG A 206 12.73 -2.51 13.48
C ARG A 206 13.92 -1.65 13.11
N THR A 207 15.12 -2.21 13.26
CA THR A 207 16.37 -1.50 12.97
C THR A 207 16.38 -1.00 11.52
N ILE A 208 16.03 -1.89 10.58
CA ILE A 208 15.95 -1.55 9.15
C ILE A 208 14.80 -0.59 8.87
N TYR A 209 13.63 -0.81 9.49
CA TYR A 209 12.45 0.01 9.25
C TYR A 209 12.63 1.46 9.70
N ASP A 210 13.30 1.67 10.83
CA ASP A 210 13.47 2.99 11.45
C ASP A 210 14.47 3.88 10.68
N GLU A 211 15.32 3.30 9.83
CA GLU A 211 16.18 4.07 8.90
C GLU A 211 15.37 4.86 7.85
N GLY A 212 14.16 4.40 7.53
CA GLY A 212 13.28 4.98 6.53
C GLY A 212 13.72 4.73 5.08
N PRO A 213 12.87 5.09 4.10
CA PRO A 213 13.17 4.94 2.69
C PRO A 213 14.36 5.82 2.27
N VAL A 214 15.20 5.27 1.39
CA VAL A 214 16.23 6.02 0.67
C VAL A 214 15.84 6.05 -0.79
N VAL A 215 15.53 7.24 -1.30
CA VAL A 215 15.14 7.44 -2.69
C VAL A 215 16.29 8.08 -3.44
N SER A 216 16.60 7.58 -4.63
CA SER A 216 17.67 8.17 -5.44
C SER A 216 17.31 9.59 -5.89
N PRO A 217 18.30 10.49 -6.09
CA PRO A 217 18.02 11.83 -6.62
C PRO A 217 17.25 11.81 -7.94
N HIS A 218 17.57 10.87 -8.83
CA HIS A 218 16.89 10.71 -10.10
C HIS A 218 15.43 10.27 -9.94
N GLU A 219 15.12 9.34 -9.03
CA GLU A 219 13.73 8.97 -8.76
C GLU A 219 12.96 10.15 -8.12
N MET A 220 13.59 10.93 -7.24
CA MET A 220 12.98 12.15 -6.71
C MET A 220 12.66 13.16 -7.81
N GLU A 221 13.57 13.36 -8.77
CA GLU A 221 13.33 14.19 -9.96
C GLU A 221 12.19 13.65 -10.82
N LEU A 222 12.15 12.34 -11.09
CA LEU A 222 11.07 11.70 -11.87
C LEU A 222 9.70 11.93 -11.23
N ARG A 223 9.62 11.83 -9.89
CA ARG A 223 8.38 12.10 -9.13
C ARG A 223 7.97 13.58 -9.23
N ARG A 224 8.91 14.51 -9.06
CA ARG A 224 8.65 15.95 -9.21
C ARG A 224 8.23 16.32 -10.62
N TYR A 225 8.84 15.72 -11.62
CA TYR A 225 8.48 15.87 -13.02
C TYR A 225 7.02 15.43 -13.26
N ALA A 226 6.64 14.23 -12.81
CA ALA A 226 5.26 13.74 -12.95
C ALA A 226 4.23 14.61 -12.20
N ILE A 227 4.60 15.16 -11.04
CA ILE A 227 3.74 16.08 -10.28
C ILE A 227 3.61 17.44 -10.97
N THR A 228 4.68 17.91 -11.61
CA THR A 228 4.65 19.18 -12.37
C THR A 228 3.63 19.09 -13.50
N ASP A 229 3.67 18.00 -14.28
CA ASP A 229 2.69 17.75 -15.34
C ASP A 229 1.25 17.70 -14.78
N LEU A 230 1.03 17.01 -13.65
CA LEU A 230 -0.31 16.90 -13.04
C LEU A 230 -0.85 18.23 -12.49
N ILE A 231 0.02 19.14 -12.01
CA ILE A 231 -0.39 20.48 -11.58
C ILE A 231 -0.86 21.30 -12.77
N ASP A 232 -0.12 21.27 -13.87
CA ASP A 232 -0.45 22.00 -15.09
C ASP A 232 -1.74 21.44 -15.72
N ASP A 233 -1.86 20.11 -15.82
CA ASP A 233 -3.08 19.43 -16.28
C ASP A 233 -4.30 19.81 -15.43
N LEU A 234 -4.16 19.89 -14.09
CA LEU A 234 -5.28 20.23 -13.21
C LEU A 234 -5.74 21.69 -13.39
N ARG A 235 -4.80 22.59 -13.67
CA ARG A 235 -5.08 24.01 -13.92
C ARG A 235 -5.74 24.24 -15.28
N ASP A 236 -5.36 23.46 -16.28
CA ASP A 236 -5.89 23.57 -17.64
C ASP A 236 -7.20 22.80 -17.85
N ALA A 237 -7.50 21.81 -16.99
CA ALA A 237 -8.70 21.00 -17.10
C ALA A 237 -9.99 21.82 -16.93
N THR A 238 -10.85 21.78 -17.95
CA THR A 238 -12.17 22.43 -17.93
C THR A 238 -13.32 21.46 -17.67
N ASP A 239 -13.13 20.17 -17.93
CA ASP A 239 -14.14 19.14 -17.69
C ASP A 239 -14.16 18.74 -16.20
N PRO A 240 -15.34 18.73 -15.53
CA PRO A 240 -15.41 18.39 -14.12
C PRO A 240 -14.97 16.96 -13.78
N LEU A 241 -15.16 15.98 -14.67
CA LEU A 241 -14.70 14.61 -14.42
C LEU A 241 -13.18 14.53 -14.53
N GLU A 242 -12.59 15.14 -15.56
CA GLU A 242 -11.14 15.24 -15.73
C GLU A 242 -10.49 15.90 -14.50
N GLN A 243 -11.02 17.03 -14.04
CA GLN A 243 -10.55 17.70 -12.83
C GLN A 243 -10.49 16.76 -11.61
N ARG A 244 -11.51 15.91 -11.42
CA ARG A 244 -11.53 14.97 -10.28
C ARG A 244 -10.52 13.85 -10.43
N VAL A 245 -10.35 13.34 -11.66
CA VAL A 245 -9.38 12.28 -11.96
C VAL A 245 -7.96 12.80 -11.75
N VAL A 246 -7.64 13.98 -12.29
CA VAL A 246 -6.32 14.61 -12.16
C VAL A 246 -6.05 15.00 -10.71
N ALA A 247 -7.03 15.60 -10.00
CA ALA A 247 -6.87 15.94 -8.58
C ALA A 247 -6.58 14.71 -7.70
N PHE A 248 -7.24 13.58 -7.95
CA PHE A 248 -6.95 12.34 -7.22
C PHE A 248 -5.52 11.83 -7.51
N ALA A 249 -5.11 11.82 -8.79
CA ALA A 249 -3.76 11.41 -9.17
C ALA A 249 -2.69 12.34 -8.56
N LEU A 250 -2.90 13.65 -8.61
CA LEU A 250 -2.03 14.65 -8.01
C LEU A 250 -1.91 14.45 -6.50
N PHE A 251 -3.03 14.24 -5.80
CA PHE A 251 -3.03 13.95 -4.36
C PHE A 251 -2.18 12.74 -4.00
N GLU A 252 -2.33 11.63 -4.74
CA GLU A 252 -1.51 10.45 -4.48
C GLU A 252 -0.02 10.75 -4.63
N ARG A 253 0.38 11.39 -5.74
CA ARG A 253 1.80 11.65 -6.02
C ARG A 253 2.41 12.67 -5.06
N ILE A 254 1.72 13.77 -4.76
CA ILE A 254 2.26 14.79 -3.86
C ILE A 254 2.34 14.28 -2.42
N ALA A 255 1.36 13.51 -1.94
CA ALA A 255 1.40 12.94 -0.60
C ALA A 255 2.53 11.90 -0.46
N GLU A 256 2.79 11.10 -1.50
CA GLU A 256 3.96 10.22 -1.53
C GLU A 256 5.27 11.01 -1.52
N LEU A 257 5.38 12.07 -2.33
CA LEU A 257 6.58 12.93 -2.36
C LEU A 257 6.85 13.56 -1.00
N MET A 258 5.83 14.08 -0.33
CA MET A 258 5.94 14.65 1.02
C MET A 258 6.49 13.63 2.03
N LEU A 259 5.99 12.38 1.99
CA LEU A 259 6.47 11.32 2.88
C LEU A 259 7.92 10.94 2.57
N LEU A 260 8.25 10.72 1.30
CA LEU A 260 9.58 10.29 0.88
C LEU A 260 10.65 11.35 1.14
N SER A 261 10.33 12.63 0.92
CA SER A 261 11.24 13.75 1.20
C SER A 261 11.63 13.83 2.69
N GLU A 262 10.81 13.28 3.57
CA GLU A 262 10.99 13.28 5.02
C GLU A 262 11.42 11.90 5.54
N ARG A 263 11.90 11.01 4.64
CA ARG A 263 12.28 9.62 4.94
C ARG A 263 11.18 8.86 5.68
N ARG A 264 9.92 9.02 5.24
CA ARG A 264 8.77 8.26 5.74
C ARG A 264 8.26 7.29 4.69
N TRP A 265 8.01 6.06 5.10
CA TRP A 265 7.37 5.03 4.27
C TRP A 265 5.99 5.49 3.77
N ILE A 266 5.66 5.16 2.52
CA ILE A 266 4.39 5.59 1.90
C ILE A 266 3.23 4.65 2.26
N GLY A 267 2.01 5.16 2.09
CA GLY A 267 0.75 4.42 2.30
C GLY A 267 0.03 4.14 0.98
N ALA A 268 -1.14 3.50 1.08
CA ALA A 268 -2.05 3.28 -0.04
C ALA A 268 -3.50 3.52 0.40
N GLY A 269 -4.36 3.97 -0.52
CA GLY A 269 -5.78 4.21 -0.25
C GLY A 269 -6.00 4.99 1.04
N LYS A 270 -6.85 4.47 1.95
CA LYS A 270 -7.17 5.10 3.24
C LYS A 270 -5.96 5.32 4.17
N TYR A 271 -4.85 4.62 3.96
CA TYR A 271 -3.66 4.75 4.79
C TYR A 271 -2.73 5.88 4.35
N LEU A 272 -2.77 6.29 3.08
CA LEU A 272 -1.97 7.41 2.59
C LEU A 272 -2.26 8.72 3.36
N PRO A 273 -3.51 9.20 3.49
CA PRO A 273 -3.81 10.40 4.28
C PRO A 273 -3.55 10.21 5.79
N ARG A 274 -3.60 8.97 6.31
CA ARG A 274 -3.25 8.70 7.71
C ARG A 274 -1.75 8.86 7.96
N ARG A 275 -0.93 8.35 7.05
CA ARG A 275 0.53 8.53 7.11
C ARG A 275 0.91 10.00 6.94
N LEU A 276 0.23 10.71 6.04
CA LEU A 276 0.45 12.14 5.84
C LEU A 276 0.17 12.94 7.12
N ARG A 277 -0.94 12.65 7.81
CA ARG A 277 -1.23 13.27 9.12
C ARG A 277 -0.21 12.88 10.19
N GLY A 278 0.31 11.66 10.15
CA GLY A 278 1.39 11.20 11.02
C GLY A 278 2.72 11.92 10.79
N LEU A 279 2.97 12.43 9.59
CA LEU A 279 4.10 13.31 9.29
C LEU A 279 3.85 14.72 9.86
N SER A 280 2.74 15.36 9.50
CA SER A 280 2.34 16.66 10.01
C SER A 280 0.85 16.89 9.78
N GLY A 281 0.07 17.02 10.86
CA GLY A 281 -1.36 17.33 10.76
C GLY A 281 -1.62 18.65 10.04
N ALA A 282 -0.84 19.70 10.34
CA ALA A 282 -0.99 21.01 9.72
C ALA A 282 -0.73 20.99 8.20
N ARG A 283 0.35 20.33 7.75
CA ARG A 283 0.65 20.22 6.30
C ARG A 283 -0.38 19.35 5.59
N ALA A 284 -0.78 18.24 6.21
CA ALA A 284 -1.82 17.36 5.66
C ALA A 284 -3.16 18.10 5.49
N ASP A 285 -3.60 18.83 6.51
CA ASP A 285 -4.85 19.56 6.47
C ASP A 285 -4.78 20.73 5.46
N ALA A 286 -3.67 21.49 5.43
CA ALA A 286 -3.45 22.54 4.42
C ALA A 286 -3.51 22.02 2.98
N LEU A 287 -2.90 20.86 2.71
CA LEU A 287 -2.98 20.22 1.39
C LEU A 287 -4.40 19.73 1.08
N THR A 288 -5.05 19.05 2.04
CA THR A 288 -6.29 18.31 1.76
C THR A 288 -7.58 19.10 1.91
N HIS A 289 -7.58 20.22 2.64
CA HIS A 289 -8.80 21.03 2.81
C HIS A 289 -9.38 21.49 1.46
N PRO A 290 -8.62 22.16 0.56
CA PRO A 290 -9.13 22.54 -0.75
C PRO A 290 -9.63 21.36 -1.59
N LEU A 291 -8.93 20.22 -1.52
CA LEU A 291 -9.32 18.99 -2.23
C LEU A 291 -10.68 18.47 -1.75
N VAL A 292 -10.93 18.48 -0.43
CA VAL A 292 -12.19 18.04 0.18
C VAL A 292 -13.31 19.03 -0.14
N ASP A 293 -13.03 20.33 -0.12
CA ASP A 293 -13.98 21.39 -0.44
C ASP A 293 -14.29 21.45 -1.96
N GLY A 294 -13.48 20.76 -2.78
CA GLY A 294 -13.62 20.72 -4.24
C GLY A 294 -13.04 21.94 -4.95
N ASP A 295 -12.23 22.74 -4.26
CA ASP A 295 -11.47 23.85 -4.84
C ASP A 295 -10.17 23.31 -5.44
N VAL A 296 -10.25 22.93 -6.72
CA VAL A 296 -9.16 22.29 -7.45
C VAL A 296 -7.98 23.22 -7.71
N LEU A 297 -8.23 24.53 -7.86
CA LEU A 297 -7.16 25.50 -8.09
C LEU A 297 -6.40 25.77 -6.80
N ALA A 298 -7.10 25.99 -5.68
CA ALA A 298 -6.44 26.11 -4.39
C ALA A 298 -5.74 24.80 -3.98
N PHE A 299 -6.26 23.63 -4.39
CA PHE A 299 -5.54 22.36 -4.21
C PHE A 299 -4.25 22.31 -5.03
N ALA A 300 -4.28 22.71 -6.30
CA ALA A 300 -3.09 22.79 -7.15
C ALA A 300 -2.02 23.71 -6.53
N ASP A 301 -2.42 24.87 -6.00
CA ASP A 301 -1.50 25.80 -5.34
C ASP A 301 -0.86 25.19 -4.08
N ARG A 302 -1.64 24.45 -3.27
CA ARG A 302 -1.09 23.74 -2.11
C ARG A 302 -0.16 22.59 -2.50
N ALA A 303 -0.45 21.90 -3.59
CA ALA A 303 0.42 20.87 -4.12
C ALA A 303 1.75 21.47 -4.64
N GLU A 304 1.69 22.65 -5.27
CA GLU A 304 2.86 23.40 -5.72
C GLU A 304 3.76 23.84 -4.56
N GLU A 305 3.18 24.34 -3.47
CA GLU A 305 3.94 24.68 -2.25
C GLU A 305 4.71 23.47 -1.69
N GLU A 306 4.11 22.28 -1.72
CA GLU A 306 4.75 21.04 -1.26
C GLU A 306 5.78 20.51 -2.27
N LEU A 307 5.56 20.74 -3.57
CA LEU A 307 6.54 20.46 -4.62
C LEU A 307 7.79 21.33 -4.46
N ASP A 308 7.62 22.63 -4.20
CA ASP A 308 8.70 23.58 -3.96
C ASP A 308 9.55 23.20 -2.75
N ARG A 309 8.92 22.75 -1.65
CA ARG A 309 9.63 22.19 -0.49
C ARG A 309 10.50 20.98 -0.83
N ALA A 310 10.09 20.19 -1.84
CA ALA A 310 10.79 19.00 -2.28
C ALA A 310 11.83 19.26 -3.39
N GLY A 311 12.06 20.52 -3.76
CA GLY A 311 13.03 20.93 -4.79
C GLY A 311 12.41 21.53 -6.06
N GLY A 312 11.10 21.78 -6.06
CA GLY A 312 10.39 22.51 -7.10
C GLY A 312 10.17 21.73 -8.39
N ARG A 313 9.61 22.43 -9.38
CA ARG A 313 9.27 21.90 -10.70
C ARG A 313 10.46 21.30 -11.41
N VAL A 314 10.18 20.25 -12.19
CA VAL A 314 11.13 19.66 -13.15
C VAL A 314 10.42 19.61 -14.51
N GLN A 315 11.00 20.23 -15.53
CA GLN A 315 10.38 20.34 -16.87
C GLN A 315 11.42 20.12 -17.98
N ALA A 316 11.60 21.10 -18.88
CA ALA A 316 12.36 20.96 -20.13
C ALA A 316 13.79 20.42 -19.93
N GLY A 317 14.16 19.43 -20.74
CA GLY A 317 15.47 18.79 -20.69
C GLY A 317 15.59 17.62 -19.73
N PHE A 318 14.54 17.28 -18.97
CA PHE A 318 14.52 16.06 -18.16
C PHE A 318 14.46 14.80 -19.04
N VAL A 319 15.29 13.82 -18.71
CA VAL A 319 15.30 12.50 -19.36
C VAL A 319 14.80 11.48 -18.33
N ARG A 320 13.73 10.78 -18.70
CA ARG A 320 13.10 9.73 -17.87
C ARG A 320 13.90 8.43 -17.92
#